data_AF-A0A8T3STN4-F1
#
_entry.id   AF-A0A8T3STN4-F1
#
_cell.length_a   1.000
_cell.length_b   1.000
_cell.length_c   1.000
_cell.angle_alpha   90.00
_cell.angle_beta   90.00
_cell.angle_gamma   90.00
#
_symmetry.space_group_name_H-M   'P 1'
#
loop_
_entity.id
_entity.type
_entity.pdbx_description
1 polymer ?
#
loop_
_entity_poly.entity_id
_entity_poly.type
_entity_poly.pdbx_seq_one_letter_code
_entity_poly.pdbx_strand_id
1 'polypeptide(L)'
;YQIFLDVFKARFGDDKAPVDSSKAMPALAALTTLPHVQVKTFYVIKDVRAWTVSLREHQNQQFRKLPRYQRFTRNMSSRLFRRWYRENRENQAVIKRLGVPSAQLSYEELCLFPSQSLTKISAFLGDEFTAEVLSFNKAEHHGVLINRMRNSEEKMSGVFYDNRWLFSHKQWRVPMLLFPRIMDYNNRHVYGHVATPYKQPGADQITVQSERAAG
;
A
#
# COMPACT_ATOMS: atom_id res chain seq x y z
N TYR A 1 -4.28 -19.77 -1.83
CA TYR A 1 -2.89 -19.29 -1.83
C TYR A 1 -1.88 -20.42 -2.00
N GLN A 2 -2.00 -21.57 -1.30
CA GLN A 2 -1.06 -22.69 -1.44
C GLN A 2 -0.75 -23.08 -2.89
N ILE A 3 -1.78 -23.41 -3.69
CA ILE A 3 -1.63 -23.76 -5.12
C ILE A 3 -0.82 -22.70 -5.90
N PHE A 4 -1.07 -21.42 -5.64
CA PHE A 4 -0.34 -20.34 -6.31
C PHE A 4 1.15 -20.34 -5.92
N LEU A 5 1.46 -20.54 -4.64
CA LEU A 5 2.84 -20.59 -4.16
C LEU A 5 3.59 -21.82 -4.69
N ASP A 6 2.92 -22.97 -4.76
CA ASP A 6 3.50 -24.20 -5.33
C ASP A 6 3.85 -24.02 -6.81
N VAL A 7 2.93 -23.43 -7.58
CA VAL A 7 3.15 -23.12 -9.01
C VAL A 7 4.24 -22.06 -9.18
N PHE A 8 4.26 -21.03 -8.33
CA PHE A 8 5.29 -20.00 -8.36
C PHE A 8 6.67 -20.60 -8.12
N LYS A 9 6.82 -21.41 -7.06
CA LYS A 9 8.07 -22.09 -6.72
C LYS A 9 8.53 -23.02 -7.84
N ALA A 10 7.62 -23.83 -8.40
CA ALA A 10 7.94 -24.71 -9.53
C ALA A 10 8.40 -23.94 -10.79
N ARG A 11 7.91 -22.72 -10.99
CA ARG A 11 8.22 -21.92 -12.19
C ARG A 11 9.47 -21.06 -12.03
N PHE A 12 9.70 -20.49 -10.85
CA PHE A 12 10.67 -19.42 -10.62
C PHE A 12 11.81 -19.79 -9.67
N GLY A 13 11.76 -20.97 -9.03
CA GLY A 13 12.76 -21.42 -8.06
C GLY A 13 12.61 -20.74 -6.69
N ASP A 14 13.60 -20.97 -5.84
CA ASP A 14 13.63 -20.49 -4.44
C ASP A 14 14.26 -19.09 -4.29
N ASP A 15 14.92 -18.58 -5.35
CA ASP A 15 15.61 -17.29 -5.33
C ASP A 15 14.67 -16.08 -5.55
N LYS A 16 13.39 -16.34 -5.83
CA LYS A 16 12.38 -15.30 -6.11
C LYS A 16 11.29 -15.34 -5.04
N ALA A 17 10.87 -14.17 -4.57
CA ALA A 17 9.75 -14.02 -3.66
C ALA A 17 8.49 -13.53 -4.40
N PRO A 18 7.31 -14.13 -4.19
CA PRO A 18 6.07 -13.62 -4.76
C PRO A 18 5.63 -12.36 -4.01
N VAL A 19 5.25 -11.32 -4.75
CA VAL A 19 4.69 -10.07 -4.20
C VAL A 19 3.20 -9.98 -4.51
N ASP A 20 2.37 -9.98 -3.48
CA ASP A 20 0.93 -9.72 -3.59
C ASP A 20 0.64 -8.23 -3.33
N SER A 21 0.16 -7.52 -4.36
CA SER A 21 -0.23 -6.11 -4.28
C SER A 21 -1.73 -5.89 -4.05
N SER A 22 -2.46 -6.94 -3.67
CA SER A 22 -3.89 -6.87 -3.40
C SER A 22 -4.19 -5.91 -2.24
N LYS A 23 -5.30 -5.18 -2.38
CA LYS A 23 -5.78 -4.23 -1.37
C LYS A 23 -6.71 -4.88 -0.36
N ALA A 24 -6.76 -6.22 -0.32
CA ALA A 24 -7.77 -6.98 0.38
C ALA A 24 -7.21 -7.57 1.68
N MET A 25 -7.68 -7.09 2.83
CA MET A 25 -7.32 -7.67 4.14
C MET A 25 -7.64 -9.17 4.29
N PRO A 26 -8.72 -9.73 3.69
CA PRO A 26 -8.96 -11.17 3.72
C PRO A 26 -7.85 -12.00 3.07
N ALA A 27 -7.18 -11.47 2.04
CA ALA A 27 -6.05 -12.14 1.42
C ALA A 27 -4.87 -12.25 2.39
N LEU A 28 -4.54 -11.16 3.09
CA LEU A 28 -3.52 -11.15 4.13
C LEU A 28 -3.86 -12.18 5.24
N ALA A 29 -5.10 -12.20 5.72
CA ALA A 29 -5.53 -13.16 6.72
C ALA A 29 -5.38 -14.62 6.23
N ALA A 30 -5.75 -14.91 4.97
CA ALA A 30 -5.61 -16.24 4.40
C ALA A 30 -4.14 -16.67 4.19
N LEU A 31 -3.22 -15.73 3.93
CA LEU A 31 -1.79 -16.02 3.86
C LEU A 31 -1.22 -16.38 5.23
N THR A 32 -1.70 -15.74 6.29
CA THR A 32 -1.22 -16.00 7.67
C THR A 32 -1.64 -17.34 8.24
N THR A 33 -2.60 -18.03 7.62
CA THR A 33 -3.00 -19.38 8.05
C THR A 33 -2.12 -20.48 7.46
N LEU A 34 -1.16 -20.14 6.58
CA LEU A 34 -0.29 -21.12 5.95
C LEU A 34 0.99 -21.31 6.80
N PRO A 35 1.25 -22.53 7.32
CA PRO A 35 2.29 -22.76 8.32
C PRO A 35 3.72 -22.61 7.78
N HIS A 36 3.92 -22.72 6.47
CA HIS A 36 5.25 -22.68 5.83
C HIS A 36 5.51 -21.36 5.08
N VAL A 37 4.68 -20.35 5.29
CA VAL A 37 4.77 -19.08 4.56
C VAL A 37 5.11 -17.95 5.52
N GLN A 38 6.28 -17.35 5.33
CA GLN A 38 6.65 -16.14 6.04
C GLN A 38 6.06 -14.93 5.29
N VAL A 39 5.20 -14.19 5.97
CA VAL A 39 4.52 -13.03 5.38
C VAL A 39 5.12 -11.75 5.93
N LYS A 40 5.73 -10.94 5.05
CA LYS A 40 6.13 -9.56 5.33
C LYS A 40 5.14 -8.61 4.68
N THR A 41 4.65 -7.64 5.44
CA THR A 41 3.56 -6.75 4.98
C THR A 41 4.02 -5.30 4.89
N PHE A 42 3.81 -4.66 3.73
CA PHE A 42 3.87 -3.21 3.62
C PHE A 42 2.46 -2.62 3.63
N TYR A 43 2.18 -1.76 4.60
CA TYR A 43 0.95 -1.01 4.67
C TYR A 43 1.14 0.37 4.02
N VAL A 44 0.71 0.51 2.77
CA VAL A 44 0.85 1.75 2.02
C VAL A 44 -0.29 2.71 2.38
N ILE A 45 0.05 3.89 2.88
CA ILE A 45 -0.90 4.98 3.15
C ILE A 45 -0.59 6.19 2.26
N LYS A 46 -1.65 6.85 1.79
CA LYS A 46 -1.58 8.03 0.92
C LYS A 46 -2.29 9.20 1.59
N ASP A 47 -1.83 10.42 1.34
CA ASP A 47 -2.46 11.65 1.83
C ASP A 47 -3.97 11.67 1.55
N VAL A 48 -4.76 12.00 2.56
CA VAL A 48 -6.24 11.98 2.51
C VAL A 48 -6.79 12.89 1.40
N ARG A 49 -6.15 14.02 1.13
CA ARG A 49 -6.54 14.98 0.09
C ARG A 49 -6.25 14.38 -1.29
N ALA A 50 -5.03 13.88 -1.47
CA ALA A 50 -4.60 13.23 -2.71
C ALA A 50 -5.45 11.99 -3.04
N TRP A 51 -5.70 11.14 -2.04
CA TRP A 51 -6.56 9.97 -2.15
C TRP A 51 -8.00 10.34 -2.49
N THR A 52 -8.55 11.38 -1.84
CA THR A 52 -9.92 11.84 -2.09
C THR A 52 -10.12 12.32 -3.52
N VAL A 53 -9.15 13.07 -4.05
CA VAL A 53 -9.18 13.53 -5.45
C VAL A 53 -9.12 12.34 -6.40
N SER A 54 -8.12 11.47 -6.22
CA SER A 54 -7.91 10.29 -7.09
C SER A 54 -9.11 9.34 -7.09
N LEU A 55 -9.67 9.04 -5.91
CA LEU A 55 -10.83 8.17 -5.81
C LEU A 55 -12.07 8.81 -6.44
N ARG A 56 -12.26 10.11 -6.27
CA ARG A 56 -13.38 10.84 -6.87
C ARG A 56 -13.31 10.84 -8.40
N GLU A 57 -12.12 11.04 -8.98
CA GLU A 57 -11.92 10.92 -10.43
C GLU A 57 -12.26 9.51 -10.93
N HIS A 58 -11.74 8.48 -10.24
CA HIS A 58 -12.04 7.09 -10.57
C HIS A 58 -13.55 6.79 -10.48
N GLN A 59 -14.21 7.22 -9.41
CA GLN A 59 -15.65 7.02 -9.21
C GLN A 59 -16.48 7.80 -10.26
N ASN A 60 -16.05 8.99 -10.66
CA ASN A 60 -16.71 9.75 -11.73
C ASN A 60 -16.68 9.01 -13.06
N GLN A 61 -15.56 8.33 -13.37
CA GLN A 61 -15.43 7.52 -14.57
C GLN A 61 -16.26 6.24 -14.47
N GLN A 62 -16.12 5.49 -13.36
CA GLN A 62 -16.81 4.23 -13.13
C GLN A 62 -18.34 4.38 -13.11
N PHE A 63 -18.84 5.47 -12.51
CA PHE A 63 -20.27 5.70 -12.32
C PHE A 63 -20.82 6.79 -13.23
N ARG A 64 -20.19 7.03 -14.40
CA ARG A 64 -20.60 8.08 -15.35
C ARG A 64 -22.07 7.98 -15.76
N LYS A 65 -22.59 6.75 -15.86
CA LYS A 65 -23.98 6.45 -16.25
C LYS A 65 -25.01 6.64 -15.12
N LEU A 66 -24.59 6.82 -13.86
CA LEU A 66 -25.52 7.03 -12.75
C LEU A 66 -26.11 8.45 -12.75
N PRO A 67 -27.35 8.60 -12.22
CA PRO A 67 -27.97 9.91 -12.00
C PRO A 67 -27.05 10.86 -11.22
N ARG A 68 -27.11 12.15 -11.54
CA ARG A 68 -26.22 13.18 -10.97
C ARG A 68 -26.27 13.20 -9.43
N TYR A 69 -27.44 13.05 -8.83
CA TYR A 69 -27.58 13.06 -7.36
C TYR A 69 -26.88 11.87 -6.69
N GLN A 70 -26.98 10.67 -7.26
CA GLN A 70 -26.29 9.47 -6.74
C GLN A 70 -24.78 9.61 -6.86
N ARG A 71 -24.31 10.19 -7.98
CA ARG A 71 -22.90 10.48 -8.19
C ARG A 71 -22.39 11.51 -7.19
N PHE A 72 -23.17 12.57 -6.95
CA PHE A 72 -22.83 13.62 -6.01
C PHE A 72 -22.67 13.06 -4.59
N THR A 73 -23.65 12.31 -4.08
CA THR A 73 -23.60 11.76 -2.71
C THR A 73 -22.46 10.75 -2.51
N ARG A 74 -22.13 9.96 -3.54
CA ARG A 74 -20.99 9.03 -3.51
C ARG A 74 -19.65 9.75 -3.54
N ASN A 75 -19.57 10.89 -4.22
CA ASN A 75 -18.35 11.65 -4.44
C ASN A 75 -18.19 12.86 -3.49
N MET A 76 -19.01 12.95 -2.44
CA MET A 76 -18.87 14.00 -1.43
C MET A 76 -17.53 13.84 -0.71
N SER A 77 -16.66 14.84 -0.83
CA SER A 77 -15.32 14.78 -0.25
C SER A 77 -15.32 14.56 1.26
N SER A 78 -16.32 15.05 1.99
CA SER A 78 -16.49 14.78 3.43
C SER A 78 -16.72 13.29 3.73
N ARG A 79 -17.53 12.61 2.90
CA ARG A 79 -17.76 11.17 3.01
C ARG A 79 -16.50 10.39 2.70
N LEU A 80 -15.76 10.83 1.69
CA LEU A 80 -14.48 10.22 1.29
C LEU A 80 -13.42 10.39 2.39
N PHE A 81 -13.27 11.57 3.00
CA PHE A 81 -12.37 11.79 4.15
C PHE A 81 -12.66 10.84 5.31
N ARG A 82 -13.93 10.74 5.72
CA ARG A 82 -14.33 9.82 6.79
C ARG A 82 -14.09 8.36 6.43
N ARG A 83 -14.32 8.01 5.16
CA ARG A 83 -14.05 6.67 4.63
C ARG A 83 -12.57 6.34 4.70
N TRP A 84 -11.70 7.21 4.21
CA TRP A 84 -10.24 7.07 4.28
C TRP A 84 -9.79 6.88 5.73
N TYR A 85 -10.25 7.72 6.65
CA TYR A 85 -9.88 7.64 8.06
C TYR A 85 -10.30 6.31 8.69
N ARG A 86 -11.54 5.87 8.43
CA ARG A 86 -12.06 4.62 8.95
C ARG A 86 -11.32 3.41 8.38
N GLU A 87 -11.19 3.32 7.05
CA GLU A 87 -10.55 2.18 6.38
C GLU A 87 -9.08 2.03 6.80
N ASN A 88 -8.34 3.14 6.94
CA ASN A 88 -6.94 3.07 7.38
C ASN A 88 -6.81 2.57 8.83
N ARG A 89 -7.67 3.04 9.74
CA ARG A 89 -7.68 2.55 11.13
C ARG A 89 -8.10 1.09 11.23
N GLU A 90 -9.10 0.68 10.46
CA GLU A 90 -9.54 -0.72 10.38
C GLU A 90 -8.42 -1.62 9.86
N ASN A 91 -7.76 -1.23 8.77
CA ASN A 91 -6.64 -1.99 8.20
C ASN A 91 -5.46 -2.09 9.18
N GLN A 92 -5.05 -1.00 9.83
CA GLN A 92 -4.00 -1.03 10.85
C GLN A 92 -4.37 -1.94 12.02
N ALA A 93 -5.63 -1.92 12.47
CA ALA A 93 -6.10 -2.80 13.54
C ALA A 93 -6.07 -4.27 13.11
N VAL A 94 -6.45 -4.59 11.87
CA VAL A 94 -6.37 -5.95 11.33
C VAL A 94 -4.92 -6.42 11.25
N ILE A 95 -4.02 -5.62 10.69
CA ILE A 95 -2.59 -5.96 10.58
C ILE A 95 -2.00 -6.22 11.97
N LYS A 96 -2.29 -5.33 12.95
CA LYS A 96 -1.84 -5.52 14.34
C LYS A 96 -2.41 -6.79 14.96
N ARG A 97 -3.68 -7.11 14.72
CA ARG A 97 -4.33 -8.33 15.23
C ARG A 97 -3.75 -9.60 14.64
N LEU A 98 -3.36 -9.58 13.36
CA LEU A 98 -2.72 -10.72 12.70
C LEU A 98 -1.29 -10.96 13.19
N GLY A 99 -0.66 -9.97 13.83
CA GLY A 99 0.68 -10.12 14.40
C GLY A 99 1.79 -10.31 13.35
N VAL A 100 1.50 -10.03 12.08
CA VAL A 100 2.47 -10.18 10.99
C VAL A 100 3.53 -9.09 11.05
N PRO A 101 4.79 -9.42 10.69
CA PRO A 101 5.80 -8.42 10.43
C PRO A 101 5.28 -7.38 9.43
N SER A 102 5.22 -6.14 9.86
CA SER A 102 4.63 -5.07 9.06
C SER A 102 5.38 -3.74 9.18
N ALA A 103 5.44 -3.03 8.06
CA ALA A 103 5.99 -1.69 7.96
C ALA A 103 4.99 -0.76 7.27
N GLN A 104 4.77 0.43 7.80
CA GLN A 104 3.94 1.45 7.15
C GLN A 104 4.79 2.24 6.16
N LEU A 105 4.31 2.33 4.91
CA LEU A 105 4.97 3.06 3.84
C LEU A 105 4.09 4.25 3.42
N SER A 106 4.65 5.46 3.44
CA SER A 106 3.99 6.64 2.89
C SER A 106 4.18 6.69 1.38
N TYR A 107 3.08 6.82 0.63
CA TYR A 107 3.15 7.03 -0.81
C TYR A 107 3.86 8.35 -1.15
N GLU A 108 3.58 9.42 -0.41
CA GLU A 108 4.20 10.72 -0.59
C GLU A 108 5.72 10.65 -0.39
N GLU A 109 6.18 10.01 0.69
CA GLU A 109 7.62 9.88 0.95
C GLU A 109 8.31 8.93 -0.02
N LEU A 110 7.65 7.85 -0.44
CA LEU A 110 8.16 6.96 -1.47
C LEU A 110 8.42 7.71 -2.78
N CYS A 111 7.53 8.64 -3.15
CA CYS A 111 7.69 9.40 -4.38
C CYS A 111 8.65 10.58 -4.27
N LEU A 112 8.71 11.26 -3.12
CA LEU A 112 9.56 12.44 -2.92
C LEU A 112 10.99 12.09 -2.48
N PHE A 113 11.16 10.96 -1.80
CA PHE A 113 12.41 10.46 -1.23
C PHE A 113 12.58 8.98 -1.57
N PRO A 114 12.65 8.62 -2.86
CA PRO A 114 12.62 7.22 -3.30
C PRO A 114 13.84 6.44 -2.80
N SER A 115 15.05 7.02 -2.82
CA SER A 115 16.26 6.36 -2.34
C SER A 115 16.15 5.99 -0.86
N GLN A 116 15.76 6.96 -0.01
CA GLN A 116 15.62 6.72 1.43
C GLN A 116 14.51 5.67 1.71
N SER A 117 13.40 5.77 0.97
CA SER A 117 12.28 4.85 1.14
C SER A 117 12.63 3.43 0.70
N LEU A 118 13.36 3.27 -0.40
CA LEU A 118 13.81 1.97 -0.89
C LEU A 118 14.88 1.36 0.01
N THR A 119 15.82 2.15 0.56
CA THR A 119 16.78 1.64 1.55
C THR A 119 16.06 1.03 2.76
N LYS A 120 15.00 1.67 3.25
CA LYS A 120 14.19 1.12 4.34
C LYS A 120 13.45 -0.16 3.95
N ILE A 121 12.89 -0.20 2.73
CA ILE A 121 12.22 -1.37 2.20
C ILE A 121 13.19 -2.55 2.11
N SER A 122 14.37 -2.36 1.51
CA SER A 122 15.44 -3.36 1.43
C SER A 122 15.84 -3.85 2.83
N ALA A 123 16.10 -2.93 3.77
CA ALA A 123 16.45 -3.29 5.14
C ALA A 123 15.37 -4.12 5.87
N PHE A 124 14.08 -3.85 5.62
CA PHE A 124 12.97 -4.64 6.16
C PHE A 124 12.83 -6.02 5.50
N LEU A 125 13.12 -6.09 4.20
CA LEU A 125 13.17 -7.35 3.46
C LEU A 125 14.39 -8.20 3.85
N GLY A 126 15.45 -7.59 4.37
CA GLY A 126 16.72 -8.27 4.66
C GLY A 126 17.68 -8.26 3.47
N ASP A 127 17.39 -7.43 2.46
CA ASP A 127 18.19 -7.27 1.25
C ASP A 127 19.07 -6.03 1.33
N GLU A 128 20.16 -6.01 0.57
CA GLU A 128 20.97 -4.82 0.38
C GLU A 128 20.33 -3.88 -0.65
N PHE A 129 20.31 -2.58 -0.36
CA PHE A 129 19.84 -1.59 -1.31
C PHE A 129 20.90 -1.39 -2.41
N THR A 130 20.52 -1.62 -3.66
CA THR A 130 21.32 -1.22 -4.82
C THR A 130 20.63 -0.10 -5.59
N ALA A 131 21.40 0.85 -6.13
CA ALA A 131 20.85 1.97 -6.91
C ALA A 131 20.05 1.50 -8.14
N GLU A 132 20.27 0.26 -8.59
CA GLU A 132 19.54 -0.36 -9.69
C GLU A 132 18.06 -0.60 -9.38
N VAL A 133 17.68 -0.71 -8.10
CA VAL A 133 16.27 -0.87 -7.65
C VAL A 133 15.41 0.34 -8.02
N LEU A 134 16.01 1.50 -8.27
CA LEU A 134 15.28 2.71 -8.70
C LEU A 134 14.82 2.63 -10.17
N SER A 135 15.43 1.78 -10.98
CA SER A 135 15.14 1.65 -12.42
C SER A 135 14.30 0.40 -12.69
N PHE A 136 12.99 0.58 -12.85
CA PHE A 136 12.08 -0.52 -13.19
C PHE A 136 12.39 -1.17 -14.55
N ASN A 137 13.13 -0.48 -15.43
CA ASN A 137 13.58 -1.01 -16.72
C ASN A 137 14.56 -2.20 -16.59
N LYS A 138 15.28 -2.30 -15.48
CA LYS A 138 16.27 -3.38 -15.26
C LYS A 138 15.70 -4.57 -14.48
N ALA A 139 14.49 -4.44 -13.93
CA ALA A 139 13.89 -5.46 -13.10
C ALA A 139 13.11 -6.48 -13.95
N GLU A 140 13.34 -7.77 -13.71
CA GLU A 140 12.55 -8.86 -14.30
C GLU A 140 11.14 -8.90 -13.70
N HIS A 141 10.22 -8.10 -14.24
CA HIS A 141 8.84 -8.07 -13.80
C HIS A 141 8.00 -9.14 -14.52
N HIS A 142 7.79 -10.30 -13.89
CA HIS A 142 6.78 -11.28 -14.33
C HIS A 142 5.35 -10.87 -13.91
N GLY A 143 5.01 -9.59 -14.05
CA GLY A 143 3.69 -9.05 -13.73
C GLY A 143 2.70 -9.39 -14.83
N VAL A 144 2.00 -10.52 -14.70
CA VAL A 144 1.16 -11.09 -15.78
C VAL A 144 0.05 -10.15 -16.26
N LEU A 145 -0.51 -9.24 -15.44
CA LEU A 145 -1.68 -8.44 -15.84
C LEU A 145 -1.81 -7.02 -15.24
N ILE A 146 -0.88 -6.56 -14.39
CA ILE A 146 -1.23 -5.53 -13.38
C ILE A 146 -0.57 -4.16 -13.62
N ASN A 147 0.58 -4.09 -14.31
CA ASN A 147 1.27 -2.80 -14.45
C ASN A 147 0.77 -2.00 -15.66
N ARG A 148 -0.19 -1.09 -15.41
CA ARG A 148 -0.71 -0.13 -16.41
C ARG A 148 0.38 0.79 -16.99
N MET A 149 1.56 0.84 -16.35
CA MET A 149 2.73 1.62 -16.77
C MET A 149 3.75 0.83 -17.61
N ARG A 150 3.55 -0.48 -17.84
CA ARG A 150 4.52 -1.34 -18.56
C ARG A 150 4.83 -0.91 -20.00
N ASN A 151 3.96 -0.10 -20.60
CA ASN A 151 4.08 0.37 -21.98
C ASN A 151 4.58 1.84 -22.07
N SER A 152 5.02 2.44 -20.96
CA SER A 152 5.46 3.83 -20.93
C SER A 152 6.88 3.89 -20.39
N GLU A 153 7.86 4.03 -21.30
CA GLU A 153 9.28 4.13 -20.96
C GLU A 153 9.55 5.22 -19.92
N GLU A 154 8.93 6.39 -20.09
CA GLU A 154 9.01 7.51 -19.14
C GLU A 154 8.51 7.12 -17.74
N LYS A 155 7.43 6.34 -17.62
CA LYS A 155 6.90 5.92 -16.31
C LYS A 155 7.66 4.74 -15.71
N MET A 156 8.46 4.05 -16.50
CA MET A 156 9.33 2.97 -16.04
C MET A 156 10.74 3.47 -15.66
N SER A 157 11.11 4.70 -16.05
CA SER A 157 12.42 5.26 -15.75
C SER A 157 12.58 5.76 -14.31
N GLY A 158 11.51 5.81 -13.50
CA GLY A 158 11.60 6.23 -12.11
C GLY A 158 10.27 6.31 -11.36
N VAL A 159 10.34 6.76 -10.10
CA VAL A 159 9.19 7.02 -9.24
C VAL A 159 8.81 8.49 -9.32
N PHE A 160 7.60 8.79 -9.78
CA PHE A 160 7.12 10.17 -9.96
C PHE A 160 5.97 10.51 -9.02
N TYR A 161 6.01 11.72 -8.46
CA TYR A 161 4.96 12.24 -7.61
C TYR A 161 3.87 12.95 -8.42
N ASP A 162 2.61 12.52 -8.27
CA ASP A 162 1.47 13.23 -8.85
C ASP A 162 1.03 14.39 -7.92
N ASN A 163 1.44 15.61 -8.29
CA ASN A 163 1.10 16.84 -7.56
C ASN A 163 -0.18 17.52 -8.05
N ARG A 164 -0.89 16.98 -9.06
CA ARG A 164 -2.07 17.65 -9.67
C ARG A 164 -3.21 17.88 -8.70
N TRP A 165 -3.32 17.05 -7.65
CA TRP A 165 -4.34 17.18 -6.62
C TRP A 165 -4.17 18.47 -5.78
N LEU A 166 -2.94 19.01 -5.68
CA LEU A 166 -2.65 20.25 -4.95
C LEU A 166 -3.22 21.47 -5.68
N PHE A 167 -3.05 21.52 -7.00
CA PHE A 167 -3.32 22.71 -7.81
C PHE A 167 -4.68 22.67 -8.51
N SER A 168 -5.08 21.50 -9.02
CA SER A 168 -6.25 21.39 -9.91
C SER A 168 -7.57 21.19 -9.15
N HIS A 169 -7.53 20.95 -7.84
CA HIS A 169 -8.68 20.50 -7.07
C HIS A 169 -8.84 21.30 -5.77
N LYS A 170 -10.06 21.81 -5.53
CA LYS A 170 -10.41 22.57 -4.32
C LYS A 170 -11.36 21.81 -3.39
N GLN A 171 -11.85 20.64 -3.80
CA GLN A 171 -12.94 19.93 -3.12
C GLN A 171 -12.53 19.32 -1.77
N TRP A 172 -11.22 19.18 -1.52
CA TRP A 172 -10.69 18.72 -0.23
C TRP A 172 -10.58 19.83 0.83
N ARG A 173 -10.72 21.12 0.47
CA ARG A 173 -10.53 22.25 1.40
C ARG A 173 -11.57 22.30 2.52
N VAL A 174 -12.86 22.16 2.18
CA VAL A 174 -13.94 22.18 3.17
C VAL A 174 -13.84 20.99 4.14
N PRO A 175 -13.68 19.73 3.67
CA PRO A 175 -13.45 18.60 4.57
C PRO A 175 -12.21 18.77 5.46
N MET A 176 -11.11 19.32 4.92
CA MET A 176 -9.91 19.58 5.71
C MET A 176 -10.19 20.47 6.92
N LEU A 177 -10.99 21.53 6.75
CA LEU A 177 -11.39 22.42 7.84
C LEU A 177 -12.38 21.75 8.82
N LEU A 178 -13.32 20.95 8.30
CA LEU A 178 -14.35 20.30 9.12
C LEU A 178 -13.84 19.08 9.90
N PHE A 179 -12.72 18.47 9.50
CA PHE A 179 -12.21 17.23 10.08
C PHE A 179 -10.76 17.35 10.56
N PRO A 180 -10.46 18.22 11.55
CA PRO A 180 -9.09 18.43 12.03
C PRO A 180 -8.46 17.15 12.59
N ARG A 181 -9.22 16.28 13.24
CA ARG A 181 -8.74 14.97 13.73
C ARG A 181 -8.28 14.03 12.60
N ILE A 182 -8.93 14.10 11.44
CA ILE A 182 -8.52 13.31 10.26
C ILE A 182 -7.22 13.87 9.69
N MET A 183 -7.07 15.20 9.68
CA MET A 183 -5.84 15.84 9.22
C MET A 183 -4.65 15.61 10.16
N ASP A 184 -4.88 15.61 11.47
CA ASP A 184 -3.88 15.23 12.46
C ASP A 184 -3.44 13.77 12.28
N TYR A 185 -4.38 12.83 12.11
CA TYR A 185 -4.05 11.45 11.75
C TYR A 185 -3.27 11.35 10.43
N ASN A 186 -3.69 12.10 9.40
CA ASN A 186 -2.97 12.20 8.13
C ASN A 186 -1.52 12.64 8.34
N ASN A 187 -1.30 13.72 9.09
CA ASN A 187 0.05 14.23 9.31
C ASN A 187 0.93 13.23 10.06
N ARG A 188 0.38 12.55 11.07
CA ARG A 188 1.12 11.56 11.86
C ARG A 188 1.46 10.29 11.09
N HIS A 189 0.64 9.86 10.13
CA HIS A 189 0.84 8.58 9.44
C HIS A 189 1.39 8.72 8.02
N VAL A 190 1.16 9.85 7.35
CA VAL A 190 1.62 10.05 5.97
C VAL A 190 2.97 10.76 5.93
N TYR A 191 3.30 11.59 6.92
CA TYR A 191 4.50 12.43 6.91
C TYR A 191 5.39 12.16 8.13
N GLY A 192 6.68 12.41 7.95
CA GLY A 192 7.68 12.38 9.03
C GLY A 192 8.28 11.00 9.30
N HIS A 193 8.11 10.04 8.39
CA HIS A 193 8.63 8.67 8.54
C HIS A 193 9.88 8.43 7.69
N VAL A 194 10.27 9.37 6.81
CA VAL A 194 11.38 9.15 5.86
C VAL A 194 12.71 8.81 6.54
N ALA A 195 13.02 9.45 7.66
CA ALA A 195 14.28 9.24 8.39
C ALA A 195 14.21 8.07 9.39
N THR A 196 13.02 7.59 9.72
CA THR A 196 12.82 6.55 10.73
C THR A 196 12.99 5.16 10.09
N PRO A 197 13.97 4.34 10.50
CA PRO A 197 14.14 3.00 9.94
C PRO A 197 12.97 2.08 10.31
N TYR A 198 12.67 1.09 9.46
CA TYR A 198 11.71 0.04 9.81
C TYR A 198 12.35 -0.93 10.80
N LYS A 199 11.56 -1.38 11.78
CA LYS A 199 12.01 -2.46 12.67
C LYS A 199 12.16 -3.72 11.85
N GLN A 200 13.35 -4.32 11.86
CA GLN A 200 13.53 -5.63 11.26
C GLN A 200 12.67 -6.65 12.02
N PRO A 201 11.98 -7.54 11.30
CA PRO A 201 11.33 -8.67 11.93
C PRO A 201 12.40 -9.48 12.68
N GLY A 202 12.24 -9.69 13.99
CA GLY A 202 13.11 -10.62 14.72
C GLY A 202 12.88 -12.05 14.21
N ALA A 203 13.95 -12.85 14.15
CA ALA A 203 13.90 -14.25 13.71
C ALA A 203 12.87 -15.12 14.47
N ASP A 204 12.49 -14.70 15.69
CA ASP A 204 11.62 -15.46 16.59
C ASP A 204 10.11 -15.15 16.47
N GLN A 205 9.68 -14.30 15.55
CA GLN A 205 8.27 -13.86 15.48
C GLN A 205 7.36 -14.67 14.53
N ILE A 206 7.83 -15.77 13.95
CA ILE A 206 7.03 -16.57 13.00
C ILE A 206 6.98 -18.05 13.43
N THR A 207 6.33 -18.28 14.57
CA THR A 207 5.57 -19.53 14.78
C THR A 207 4.20 -19.14 15.33
N VAL A 208 3.42 -18.43 14.52
CA VAL A 208 2.05 -18.07 14.90
C VAL A 208 1.14 -19.25 14.54
N GLN A 209 0.75 -20.00 15.57
CA GLN A 209 -0.32 -21.01 15.63
C GLN A 209 0.01 -22.46 15.23
N SER A 210 0.85 -23.14 16.01
CA SER A 210 0.75 -24.60 16.21
C SER A 210 0.17 -24.99 17.58
N GLU A 211 0.00 -24.05 18.52
CA GLU A 211 -0.40 -24.38 19.91
C GLU A 211 -1.92 -24.31 20.20
N ARG A 212 -2.76 -23.93 19.23
CA ARG A 212 -4.22 -23.83 19.46
C ARG A 212 -5.04 -25.06 19.04
N ALA A 213 -4.40 -26.17 18.70
CA ALA A 213 -5.08 -27.43 18.35
C ALA A 213 -4.94 -28.54 19.41
N ALA A 214 -4.36 -28.24 20.58
CA ALA A 214 -4.27 -29.17 21.71
C ALA A 214 -4.82 -28.50 22.97
N GLY A 215 -6.14 -28.56 23.15
CA GLY A 215 -6.86 -28.04 24.31
C GLY A 215 -8.34 -28.33 24.21
#